data_AF-A0AA38P9X4-F1
#
_entry.id   AF-A0AA38P9X4-F1
#
_cell.length_a   1.000
_cell.length_b   1.000
_cell.length_c   1.000
_cell.angle_alpha   90.00
_cell.angle_beta   90.00
_cell.angle_gamma   90.00
#
_symmetry.space_group_name_H-M   'P 1'
#
loop_
_entity.id
_entity.type
_entity.pdbx_description
1 polymer ?
#
loop_
_entity_poly.entity_id
_entity_poly.type
_entity_poly.pdbx_seq_one_letter_code
_entity_poly.pdbx_strand_id
1 'polypeptide(L)'
;MVGMYLDHLLTSNYPADDSDIPEIQLALLSAKHFLRSLDRELVEIEGHTYTDTQSVDAQSDYKTNLVVLRDKQRSCITMLQSTLSPLRRFPPEILSLIFDLAFSSRQRGVPMDSHSTIWRFSRVCRLWRSIICEGMQHTWSSIEIDCMRMHGRNLTTTLLELALQRSGKRSLSIKFYFSQKNKLGILTESEKECMALLVNQSFRWKELELQNIPITAFDSLSATVKSRMPLLQQLIIENIPVSLAADTPSTTEAFLVAPQLQHFTLSGFFRPSRFYLPWSQLESYGGSFRDFRDFLFVLQYAENLRACDVFLRNYHSGITVEHLKLQTLRIRGELVGLSRLGLPFLQTLILDELLIQDLPHVSTFLRRTPSVVTLEVCIPYDSGTWDSVNLFTDFIVSCKHITSLVLMGEFDMHTICSSLHISEPLDKIPVLIPHLQHLSLSVLPLTKVELANTLASMLESRQRIVMHGLDHEFHPLSVLTLYAVREPRAILERLKPLEEAFGLKVIVQSAASSLHPL
;
A
#
# COMPACT_ATOMS: atom_id res chain seq x y z
N MET A 1 -26.00 47.26 21.06
CA MET A 1 -26.11 46.26 22.14
C MET A 1 -25.75 44.85 21.69
N VAL A 2 -26.22 44.35 20.54
CA VAL A 2 -25.88 42.99 20.02
C VAL A 2 -24.36 42.75 19.89
N GLY A 3 -23.58 43.78 19.57
CA GLY A 3 -22.13 43.65 19.37
C GLY A 3 -21.31 43.27 20.61
N MET A 4 -21.77 43.57 21.83
CA MET A 4 -21.00 43.22 23.05
C MET A 4 -21.28 41.79 23.53
N TYR A 5 -22.47 41.24 23.28
CA TYR A 5 -22.83 39.90 23.73
C TYR A 5 -22.18 38.81 22.85
N LEU A 6 -22.07 39.05 21.54
CA LEU A 6 -21.49 38.09 20.60
C LEU A 6 -19.96 38.05 20.60
N ASP A 7 -19.28 39.04 21.19
CA ASP A 7 -17.82 39.18 21.07
C ASP A 7 -17.05 37.93 21.56
N HIS A 8 -17.57 37.26 22.59
CA HIS A 8 -16.99 36.01 23.09
C HIS A 8 -17.14 34.84 22.11
N LEU A 9 -18.23 34.74 21.33
CA LEU A 9 -18.44 33.70 20.31
C LEU A 9 -17.62 33.96 19.04
N LEU A 10 -17.35 35.23 18.77
CA LEU A 10 -16.54 35.68 17.64
C LEU A 10 -15.05 35.51 17.90
N THR A 11 -14.63 35.57 19.17
CA THR A 11 -13.23 35.42 19.59
C THR A 11 -12.86 34.04 20.13
N SER A 12 -13.85 33.19 20.44
CA SER A 12 -13.66 31.81 20.90
C SER A 12 -14.09 30.76 19.87
N ASN A 13 -13.69 29.50 20.10
CA ASN A 13 -14.20 28.35 19.33
C ASN A 13 -15.33 27.62 20.06
N TYR A 14 -15.86 28.19 21.14
CA TYR A 14 -17.01 27.57 21.79
C TYR A 14 -18.20 27.59 20.82
N PRO A 15 -18.96 26.48 20.72
CA PRO A 15 -20.19 26.50 19.95
C PRO A 15 -21.16 27.51 20.59
N ALA A 16 -21.94 28.18 19.75
CA ALA A 16 -23.07 28.96 20.23
C ALA A 16 -24.05 28.04 20.97
N ASP A 17 -24.58 28.50 22.10
CA ASP A 17 -25.65 27.78 22.78
C ASP A 17 -26.91 27.80 21.92
N ASP A 18 -27.81 26.85 22.10
CA ASP A 18 -29.05 26.76 21.32
C ASP A 18 -29.91 28.03 21.49
N SER A 19 -29.77 28.75 22.61
CA SER A 19 -30.38 30.06 22.85
C SER A 19 -29.78 31.20 22.03
N ASP A 20 -28.49 31.13 21.66
CA ASP A 20 -27.79 32.19 20.92
C ASP A 20 -28.03 32.09 19.41
N ILE A 21 -28.36 30.88 18.92
CA ILE A 21 -28.52 30.60 17.48
C ILE A 21 -29.51 31.56 16.79
N PRO A 22 -30.73 31.82 17.33
CA PRO A 22 -31.68 32.74 16.70
C PRO A 22 -31.13 34.17 16.58
N GLU A 23 -30.40 34.65 17.58
CA GLU A 23 -29.80 35.99 17.57
C GLU A 23 -28.69 36.10 16.52
N ILE A 24 -27.82 35.09 16.43
CA ILE A 24 -26.75 35.03 15.44
C ILE A 24 -27.33 34.94 14.02
N GLN A 25 -28.40 34.17 13.83
CA GLN A 25 -29.11 34.08 12.55
C GLN A 25 -29.75 35.42 12.15
N LEU A 26 -30.37 36.13 13.10
CA LEU A 26 -30.94 37.46 12.86
C LEU A 26 -29.84 38.47 12.50
N ALA A 27 -28.72 38.47 13.23
CA ALA A 27 -27.56 39.30 12.94
C ALA A 27 -27.00 39.00 11.55
N LEU A 28 -26.91 37.72 11.17
CA LEU A 28 -26.45 37.29 9.85
C LEU A 28 -27.40 37.76 8.72
N LEU A 29 -28.71 37.71 8.94
CA LEU A 29 -29.70 38.21 7.99
C LEU A 29 -29.60 39.72 7.80
N SER A 30 -29.54 40.48 8.89
CA SER A 30 -29.31 41.93 8.87
C SER A 30 -28.02 42.26 8.14
N ALA A 31 -26.95 41.52 8.42
CA ALA A 31 -25.65 41.72 7.82
C ALA A 31 -25.67 41.51 6.30
N LYS A 32 -26.37 40.47 5.82
CA LYS A 32 -26.57 40.19 4.39
C LYS A 32 -27.40 41.26 3.70
N HIS A 33 -28.43 41.79 4.36
CA HIS A 33 -29.23 42.88 3.82
C HIS A 33 -28.40 44.15 3.62
N PHE A 34 -27.59 44.51 4.62
CA PHE A 34 -26.70 45.67 4.52
C PHE A 34 -25.67 45.52 3.40
N LEU A 35 -25.06 44.33 3.24
CA LEU A 35 -24.14 44.05 2.14
C LEU A 35 -24.80 44.28 0.77
N ARG A 36 -26.04 43.79 0.58
CA ARG A 36 -26.80 44.02 -0.67
C ARG A 36 -27.07 45.51 -0.92
N SER A 37 -27.27 46.29 0.14
CA SER A 37 -27.45 47.74 0.01
C SER A 37 -26.18 48.42 -0.49
N LEU A 38 -25.02 48.08 0.09
CA LEU A 38 -23.71 48.59 -0.35
C LEU A 38 -23.39 48.18 -1.78
N ASP A 39 -23.69 46.94 -2.16
CA ASP A 39 -23.47 46.46 -3.54
C ASP A 39 -24.33 47.23 -4.56
N ARG A 40 -25.59 47.58 -4.21
CA ARG A 40 -26.45 48.41 -5.07
C ARG A 40 -25.89 49.82 -5.23
N GLU A 41 -25.49 50.45 -4.14
CA GLU A 41 -24.96 51.81 -4.13
C GLU A 41 -23.64 51.92 -4.93
N LEU A 42 -22.77 50.91 -4.84
CA LEU A 42 -21.56 50.85 -5.66
C LEU A 42 -21.87 50.76 -7.16
N VAL A 43 -22.89 49.99 -7.56
CA VAL A 43 -23.32 49.89 -8.96
C VAL A 43 -23.91 51.21 -9.45
N GLU A 44 -24.67 51.91 -8.61
CA GLU A 44 -25.19 53.24 -8.94
C GLU A 44 -24.05 54.23 -9.18
N ILE A 45 -23.02 54.25 -8.34
CA ILE A 45 -21.83 55.13 -8.52
C ILE A 45 -21.07 54.81 -9.80
N GLU A 46 -20.99 53.54 -10.20
CA GLU A 46 -20.32 53.11 -11.44
C GLU A 46 -21.12 53.46 -12.71
N GLY A 47 -22.45 53.52 -12.61
CA GLY A 47 -23.32 53.87 -13.72
C GLY A 47 -23.32 55.36 -14.08
N HIS A 48 -22.89 56.25 -13.18
CA HIS A 48 -22.86 57.69 -13.42
C HIS A 48 -21.46 58.14 -13.90
N THR A 49 -21.24 58.11 -15.22
CA THR A 49 -20.06 58.74 -15.85
C THR A 49 -20.20 60.26 -15.79
N TYR A 50 -19.48 60.91 -14.87
CA TYR A 50 -19.44 62.37 -14.77
C TYR A 50 -18.31 62.97 -15.61
N THR A 51 -18.60 64.07 -16.31
CA THR A 51 -17.67 64.82 -17.16
C THR A 51 -16.97 65.99 -16.43
N ASP A 52 -17.23 66.18 -15.14
CA ASP A 52 -16.78 67.36 -14.39
C ASP A 52 -15.59 67.02 -13.49
N THR A 53 -14.44 67.64 -13.73
CA THR A 53 -13.13 67.22 -13.19
C THR A 53 -12.93 67.50 -11.71
N GLN A 54 -13.67 68.42 -11.09
CA GLN A 54 -13.54 68.74 -9.66
C GLN A 54 -14.38 67.83 -8.75
N SER A 55 -15.37 67.09 -9.28
CA SER A 55 -16.16 66.13 -8.49
C SER A 55 -15.55 64.73 -8.43
N VAL A 56 -14.51 64.47 -9.23
CA VAL A 56 -13.88 63.14 -9.39
C VAL A 56 -13.18 62.69 -8.12
N ASP A 57 -12.46 63.58 -7.43
CA ASP A 57 -11.68 63.21 -6.24
C ASP A 57 -12.59 62.83 -5.05
N ALA A 58 -13.65 63.60 -4.80
CA ALA A 58 -14.60 63.31 -3.72
C ALA A 58 -15.40 62.01 -3.97
N GLN A 59 -15.76 61.73 -5.23
CA GLN A 59 -16.46 60.50 -5.60
C GLN A 59 -15.53 59.27 -5.52
N SER A 60 -14.25 59.44 -5.84
CA SER A 60 -13.22 58.42 -5.68
C SER A 60 -13.03 58.02 -4.21
N ASP A 61 -12.94 58.99 -3.31
CA ASP A 61 -12.83 58.76 -1.87
C ASP A 61 -14.08 58.07 -1.31
N TYR A 62 -15.28 58.50 -1.75
CA TYR A 62 -16.53 57.88 -1.35
C TYR A 62 -16.62 56.40 -1.79
N LYS A 63 -16.29 56.11 -3.05
CA LYS A 63 -16.24 54.75 -3.58
C LYS A 63 -15.27 53.87 -2.80
N THR A 64 -14.09 54.40 -2.48
CA THR A 64 -13.08 53.68 -1.69
C THR A 64 -13.61 53.32 -0.30
N ASN A 65 -14.30 54.25 0.36
CA ASN A 65 -14.93 54.01 1.66
C ASN A 65 -16.02 52.93 1.59
N LEU A 66 -16.86 52.94 0.56
CA LEU A 66 -17.89 51.92 0.36
C LEU A 66 -17.30 50.52 0.11
N VAL A 67 -16.20 50.42 -0.64
CA VAL A 67 -15.48 49.15 -0.85
C VAL A 67 -14.95 48.63 0.49
N VAL A 68 -14.32 49.48 1.30
CA VAL A 68 -13.84 49.10 2.64
C VAL A 68 -14.99 48.63 3.55
N LEU A 69 -16.13 49.33 3.54
CA LEU A 69 -17.32 48.93 4.31
C LEU A 69 -17.90 47.60 3.83
N ARG A 70 -17.98 47.39 2.51
CA ARG A 70 -18.43 46.13 1.91
C ARG A 70 -17.56 44.96 2.34
N ASP A 71 -16.24 45.14 2.31
CA ASP A 71 -15.30 44.08 2.66
C ASP A 71 -15.33 43.77 4.18
N LYS A 72 -15.47 44.79 5.03
CA LYS A 72 -15.77 44.61 6.47
C LYS A 72 -17.05 43.82 6.68
N GLN A 73 -18.10 44.12 5.91
CA GLN A 73 -19.38 43.45 6.01
C GLN A 73 -19.33 41.98 5.58
N ARG A 74 -18.60 41.67 4.50
CA ARG A 74 -18.32 40.29 4.07
C ARG A 74 -17.56 39.49 5.12
N SER A 75 -16.58 40.13 5.77
CA SER A 75 -15.84 39.53 6.88
C SER A 75 -16.76 39.18 8.06
N CYS A 76 -17.64 40.11 8.44
CA CYS A 76 -18.65 39.89 9.49
C CYS A 76 -19.59 38.71 9.18
N ILE A 77 -20.13 38.66 7.95
CA ILE A 77 -20.98 37.55 7.48
C ILE A 77 -20.23 36.21 7.60
N THR A 78 -18.99 36.15 7.13
CA THR A 78 -18.16 34.93 7.17
C THR A 78 -17.93 34.48 8.61
N MET A 79 -17.67 35.42 9.51
CA MET A 79 -17.46 35.14 10.93
C MET A 79 -18.73 34.58 11.60
N LEU A 80 -19.90 35.19 11.35
CA LEU A 80 -21.19 34.72 11.86
C LEU A 80 -21.54 33.33 11.29
N GLN A 81 -21.34 33.09 9.99
CA GLN A 81 -21.52 31.78 9.38
C GLN A 81 -20.61 30.73 10.01
N SER A 82 -19.34 31.08 10.28
CA SER A 82 -18.40 30.17 10.93
C SER A 82 -18.84 29.82 12.36
N THR A 83 -19.52 30.73 13.04
CA THR A 83 -20.05 30.55 14.41
C THR A 83 -21.22 29.58 14.43
N LEU A 84 -22.04 29.60 13.38
CA LEU A 84 -23.14 28.64 13.17
C LEU A 84 -22.68 27.32 12.53
N SER A 85 -21.38 27.11 12.32
CA SER A 85 -20.88 25.88 11.71
C SER A 85 -21.17 24.67 12.62
N PRO A 86 -21.83 23.61 12.11
CA PRO A 86 -22.07 22.39 12.88
C PRO A 86 -20.78 21.76 13.42
N LEU A 87 -19.65 21.98 12.73
CA LEU A 87 -18.35 21.46 13.12
C LEU A 87 -17.85 22.00 14.46
N ARG A 88 -18.35 23.14 14.94
CA ARG A 88 -18.03 23.66 16.28
C ARG A 88 -18.69 22.86 17.40
N ARG A 89 -19.78 22.15 17.10
CA ARG A 89 -20.51 21.31 18.08
C ARG A 89 -19.95 19.89 18.17
N PHE A 90 -19.05 19.52 17.25
CA PHE A 90 -18.48 18.18 17.27
C PHE A 90 -17.50 18.05 18.43
N PRO A 91 -17.59 16.97 19.22
CA PRO A 91 -16.58 16.64 20.20
C PRO A 91 -15.20 16.53 19.54
N PRO A 92 -14.11 16.91 20.23
CA PRO A 92 -12.74 16.79 19.71
C PRO A 92 -12.41 15.39 19.17
N GLU A 93 -12.97 14.35 19.77
CA GLU A 93 -12.78 12.95 19.38
C GLU A 93 -13.37 12.69 17.99
N ILE A 94 -14.58 13.18 17.72
CA ILE A 94 -15.23 13.04 16.41
C ILE A 94 -14.46 13.81 15.34
N LEU A 95 -13.97 15.01 15.66
CA LEU A 95 -13.12 15.78 14.75
C LEU A 95 -11.79 15.06 14.49
N SER A 96 -11.16 14.46 15.49
CA SER A 96 -9.94 13.67 15.28
C SER A 96 -10.16 12.48 14.37
N LEU A 97 -11.30 11.77 14.49
CA LEU A 97 -11.65 10.67 13.57
C LEU A 97 -11.85 11.17 12.13
N ILE A 98 -12.52 12.30 11.95
CA ILE A 98 -12.69 12.93 10.63
C ILE A 98 -11.33 13.32 10.04
N PHE A 99 -10.44 13.91 10.84
CA PHE A 99 -9.10 14.27 10.42
C PHE A 99 -8.26 13.03 10.07
N ASP A 100 -8.30 11.98 10.88
CA ASP A 100 -7.61 10.72 10.59
C ASP A 100 -8.08 10.13 9.26
N LEU A 101 -9.38 10.10 8.99
CA LEU A 101 -9.91 9.65 7.70
C LEU A 101 -9.49 10.55 6.54
N ALA A 102 -9.47 11.87 6.75
CA ALA A 102 -9.04 12.84 5.74
C ALA A 102 -7.54 12.71 5.40
N PHE A 103 -6.72 12.35 6.37
CA PHE A 103 -5.27 12.21 6.21
C PHE A 103 -4.87 10.81 5.70
N SER A 104 -5.61 9.77 6.07
CA SER A 104 -5.26 8.35 5.78
C SER A 104 -5.42 7.94 4.33
N SER A 105 -6.11 8.72 3.50
CA SER A 105 -6.62 8.22 2.22
C SER A 105 -5.56 7.89 1.16
N ARG A 106 -4.30 8.39 1.28
CA ARG A 106 -3.23 8.12 0.27
C ARG A 106 -1.79 8.17 0.78
N GLN A 107 -1.52 8.78 1.92
CA GLN A 107 -0.14 9.05 2.38
C GLN A 107 0.13 8.26 3.66
N ARG A 108 1.23 7.50 3.68
CA ARG A 108 1.67 6.71 4.84
C ARG A 108 2.57 7.53 5.77
N GLY A 109 2.35 8.85 5.84
CA GLY A 109 3.12 9.76 6.67
C GLY A 109 2.75 11.22 6.45
N VAL A 110 3.20 12.07 7.38
CA VAL A 110 3.09 13.53 7.28
C VAL A 110 4.12 14.01 6.27
N PRO A 111 3.71 14.58 5.12
CA PRO A 111 4.64 15.11 4.15
C PRO A 111 5.25 16.43 4.65
N MET A 112 6.52 16.64 4.36
CA MET A 112 7.24 17.89 4.65
C MET A 112 6.89 19.03 3.68
N ASP A 113 5.62 19.14 3.28
CA ASP A 113 5.09 20.22 2.42
C ASP A 113 4.11 21.07 3.23
N SER A 114 4.42 22.36 3.44
CA SER A 114 3.52 23.27 4.16
C SER A 114 2.11 23.42 3.54
N HIS A 115 1.94 23.04 2.27
CA HIS A 115 0.65 23.01 1.58
C HIS A 115 -0.12 21.70 1.74
N SER A 116 0.44 20.71 2.42
CA SER A 116 -0.28 19.45 2.66
C SER A 116 -1.51 19.65 3.55
N THR A 117 -2.44 18.71 3.46
CA THR A 117 -3.75 18.81 4.12
C THR A 117 -3.60 18.97 5.64
N ILE A 118 -2.72 18.20 6.30
CA ILE A 118 -2.53 18.29 7.75
C ILE A 118 -1.98 19.66 8.18
N TRP A 119 -1.02 20.22 7.46
CA TRP A 119 -0.48 21.55 7.77
C TRP A 119 -1.51 22.65 7.54
N ARG A 120 -2.29 22.58 6.46
CA ARG A 120 -3.40 23.52 6.21
C ARG A 120 -4.48 23.41 7.29
N PHE A 121 -4.87 22.20 7.68
CA PHE A 121 -5.90 21.98 8.70
C PHE A 121 -5.46 22.51 10.06
N SER A 122 -4.17 22.37 10.41
CA SER A 122 -3.59 22.95 11.63
C SER A 122 -3.63 24.50 11.68
N ARG A 123 -3.96 25.16 10.56
CA ARG A 123 -4.05 26.61 10.44
C ARG A 123 -5.49 27.14 10.39
N VAL A 124 -6.50 26.27 10.31
CA VAL A 124 -7.91 26.67 10.13
C VAL A 124 -8.45 27.46 11.33
N CYS A 125 -8.46 26.87 12.53
CA CYS A 125 -8.90 27.52 13.76
C CYS A 125 -8.11 26.99 14.97
N ARG A 126 -8.24 27.61 16.15
CA ARG A 126 -7.46 27.16 17.33
C ARG A 126 -7.89 25.75 17.80
N LEU A 127 -9.18 25.41 17.72
CA LEU A 127 -9.67 24.07 18.07
C LEU A 127 -9.01 22.99 17.20
N TRP A 128 -9.06 23.16 15.88
CA TRP A 128 -8.43 22.23 14.94
C TRP A 128 -6.94 22.12 15.16
N ARG A 129 -6.27 23.26 15.43
CA ARG A 129 -4.85 23.27 15.75
C ARG A 129 -4.54 22.47 17.01
N SER A 130 -5.28 22.64 18.09
CA SER A 130 -5.04 21.89 19.34
C SER A 130 -5.27 20.40 19.11
N ILE A 131 -6.39 20.01 18.49
CA ILE A 131 -6.67 18.61 18.17
C ILE A 131 -5.55 18.00 17.32
N ILE A 132 -5.20 18.65 16.21
CA ILE A 132 -4.21 18.11 15.27
C ILE A 132 -2.81 18.13 15.88
N CYS A 133 -2.37 19.24 16.47
CA CYS A 133 -0.97 19.39 16.92
C CYS A 133 -0.68 18.68 18.24
N GLU A 134 -1.65 18.61 19.15
CA GLU A 134 -1.46 18.11 20.51
C GLU A 134 -2.14 16.75 20.70
N GLY A 135 -3.35 16.57 20.16
CA GLY A 135 -4.14 15.34 20.29
C GLY A 135 -3.72 14.22 19.34
N MET A 136 -3.30 14.55 18.12
CA MET A 136 -3.03 13.55 17.06
C MET A 136 -1.55 13.18 16.93
N GLN A 137 -0.88 12.90 18.05
CA GLN A 137 0.56 12.57 18.06
C GLN A 137 0.91 11.33 17.22
N HIS A 138 -0.02 10.36 17.05
CA HIS A 138 0.19 9.19 16.18
C HIS A 138 0.39 9.61 14.73
N THR A 139 -0.39 10.57 14.25
CA THR A 139 -0.26 11.08 12.89
C THR A 139 1.13 11.68 12.67
N TRP A 140 1.60 12.51 13.61
CA TRP A 140 2.94 13.13 13.55
C TRP A 140 4.10 12.15 13.71
N SER A 141 3.85 10.95 14.23
CA SER A 141 4.87 9.91 14.38
C SER A 141 5.17 9.15 13.09
N SER A 142 4.35 9.35 12.06
CA SER A 142 4.56 8.82 10.71
C SER A 142 5.07 9.95 9.82
N ILE A 143 6.31 9.88 9.36
CA ILE A 143 7.04 10.98 8.71
C ILE A 143 7.41 10.58 7.29
N GLU A 144 7.07 11.44 6.33
CA GLU A 144 7.41 11.25 4.91
C GLU A 144 8.26 12.43 4.40
N ILE A 145 9.51 12.14 4.03
CA ILE A 145 10.44 13.10 3.46
C ILE A 145 10.69 12.71 2.01
N ASP A 146 10.09 13.45 1.07
CA ASP A 146 10.25 13.21 -0.36
C ASP A 146 11.10 14.31 -1.01
N CYS A 147 12.41 14.09 -1.11
CA CYS A 147 13.34 15.02 -1.76
C CYS A 147 13.17 15.06 -3.29
N MET A 148 12.48 14.07 -3.88
CA MET A 148 12.17 14.02 -5.30
C MET A 148 11.07 14.99 -5.71
N ARG A 149 10.07 15.21 -4.85
CA ARG A 149 8.97 16.15 -5.12
C ARG A 149 9.30 17.60 -4.76
N MET A 150 10.34 17.82 -3.95
CA MET A 150 10.66 19.12 -3.37
C MET A 150 11.60 19.98 -4.23
N HIS A 151 11.76 19.64 -5.51
CA HIS A 151 12.60 20.40 -6.43
C HIS A 151 12.18 21.88 -6.50
N GLY A 152 13.06 22.78 -6.01
CA GLY A 152 12.84 24.22 -6.01
C GLY A 152 12.07 24.77 -4.81
N ARG A 153 11.61 23.92 -3.90
CA ARG A 153 11.09 24.33 -2.59
C ARG A 153 12.15 23.98 -1.56
N ASN A 154 12.57 24.96 -0.75
CA ASN A 154 13.49 24.67 0.34
C ASN A 154 12.82 23.64 1.24
N LEU A 155 13.39 22.42 1.28
CA LEU A 155 12.99 21.40 2.21
C LEU A 155 13.26 21.97 3.59
N THR A 156 12.19 22.36 4.29
CA THR A 156 12.36 23.08 5.55
C THR A 156 12.54 22.05 6.65
N THR A 157 13.79 21.89 7.08
CA THR A 157 14.15 21.22 8.33
C THR A 157 13.26 21.66 9.49
N THR A 158 12.79 22.91 9.49
CA THR A 158 11.78 23.44 10.42
C THR A 158 10.46 22.64 10.47
N LEU A 159 9.92 22.19 9.32
CA LEU A 159 8.71 21.37 9.32
C LEU A 159 8.97 19.99 9.91
N LEU A 160 10.15 19.43 9.64
CA LEU A 160 10.58 18.15 10.21
C LEU A 160 10.76 18.26 11.72
N GLU A 161 11.45 19.28 12.21
CA GLU A 161 11.61 19.56 13.64
C GLU A 161 10.26 19.70 14.33
N LEU A 162 9.33 20.45 13.73
CA LEU A 162 8.00 20.64 14.26
C LEU A 162 7.18 19.34 14.27
N ALA A 163 7.31 18.51 13.24
CA ALA A 163 6.67 17.19 13.20
C ALA A 163 7.26 16.26 14.28
N LEU A 164 8.59 16.22 14.42
CA LEU A 164 9.29 15.48 15.46
C LEU A 164 8.89 15.94 16.86
N GLN A 165 8.74 17.25 17.08
CA GLN A 165 8.26 17.81 18.35
C GLN A 165 6.83 17.35 18.65
N ARG A 166 5.92 17.44 17.67
CA ARG A 166 4.50 17.05 17.81
C ARG A 166 4.29 15.56 17.98
N SER A 167 5.19 14.74 17.42
CA SER A 167 5.19 13.29 17.65
C SER A 167 5.51 12.90 19.11
N GLY A 168 6.04 13.83 19.90
CA GLY A 168 6.31 13.65 21.32
C GLY A 168 7.33 12.54 21.59
N LYS A 169 6.93 11.53 22.37
CA LYS A 169 7.76 10.35 22.71
C LYS A 169 7.36 9.09 21.93
N ARG A 170 6.43 9.19 20.97
CA ARG A 170 5.95 8.02 20.23
C ARG A 170 7.05 7.41 19.36
N SER A 171 6.93 6.11 19.09
CA SER A 171 7.79 5.46 18.09
C SER A 171 7.54 6.03 16.70
N LEU A 172 8.60 6.15 15.89
CA LEU A 172 8.56 6.78 14.57
C LEU A 172 8.51 5.74 13.45
N SER A 173 7.64 5.99 12.46
CA SER A 173 7.64 5.32 11.16
C SER A 173 8.09 6.33 10.11
N ILE A 174 9.25 6.10 9.49
CA ILE A 174 9.94 7.09 8.67
C ILE A 174 10.10 6.57 7.25
N LYS A 175 9.70 7.39 6.28
CA LYS A 175 9.95 7.18 4.84
C LYS A 175 10.81 8.31 4.32
N PHE A 176 11.96 7.98 3.76
CA PHE A 176 12.90 8.95 3.19
C PHE A 176 13.19 8.60 1.72
N TYR A 177 12.74 9.45 0.81
CA TYR A 177 13.03 9.37 -0.62
C TYR A 177 14.13 10.37 -0.97
N PHE A 178 15.33 9.87 -1.24
CA PHE A 178 16.49 10.69 -1.62
C PHE A 178 16.38 11.15 -3.08
N SER A 179 17.03 12.27 -3.41
CA SER A 179 17.05 12.84 -4.76
C SER A 179 17.88 11.99 -5.73
N GLN A 180 17.26 11.55 -6.83
CA GLN A 180 17.91 10.86 -7.95
C GLN A 180 18.93 11.72 -8.70
N LYS A 181 18.94 13.04 -8.51
CA LYS A 181 19.93 13.93 -9.14
C LYS A 181 21.34 13.69 -8.63
N ASN A 182 21.47 12.93 -7.53
CA ASN A 182 22.75 12.61 -6.94
C ASN A 182 23.48 11.50 -7.70
N LYS A 183 23.84 11.77 -8.96
CA LYS A 183 24.62 10.85 -9.80
C LYS A 183 25.95 10.44 -9.16
N LEU A 184 26.49 11.31 -8.31
CA LEU A 184 27.74 11.09 -7.56
C LEU A 184 27.52 10.35 -6.24
N GLY A 185 26.26 10.13 -5.82
CA GLY A 185 25.92 9.48 -4.57
C GLY A 185 26.32 10.28 -3.32
N ILE A 186 26.11 11.60 -3.29
CA ILE A 186 26.70 12.49 -2.28
C ILE A 186 25.77 13.06 -1.20
N LEU A 187 24.45 12.90 -1.14
CA LEU A 187 23.56 13.74 -0.29
C LEU A 187 23.70 15.27 -0.51
N THR A 188 22.58 15.94 -0.76
CA THR A 188 22.51 17.41 -0.72
C THR A 188 22.64 17.91 0.72
N GLU A 189 22.95 19.19 0.94
CA GLU A 189 23.00 19.76 2.30
C GLU A 189 21.66 19.62 3.02
N SER A 190 20.53 19.84 2.33
CA SER A 190 19.20 19.63 2.92
C SER A 190 18.92 18.18 3.30
N GLU A 191 19.38 17.21 2.49
CA GLU A 191 19.27 15.79 2.81
C GLU A 191 20.12 15.44 4.04
N LYS A 192 21.34 15.97 4.13
CA LYS A 192 22.22 15.79 5.29
C LYS A 192 21.59 16.35 6.57
N GLU A 193 21.05 17.57 6.53
CA GLU A 193 20.40 18.20 7.68
C GLU A 193 19.18 17.40 8.15
N CYS A 194 18.32 16.95 7.23
CA CYS A 194 17.17 16.12 7.59
C CYS A 194 17.57 14.76 8.14
N MET A 195 18.57 14.11 7.53
CA MET A 195 19.10 12.86 8.06
C MET A 195 19.69 13.04 9.45
N ALA A 196 20.40 14.13 9.72
CA ALA A 196 20.93 14.43 11.06
C ALA A 196 19.81 14.56 12.10
N LEU A 197 18.73 15.28 11.77
CA LEU A 197 17.56 15.40 12.65
C LEU A 197 16.91 14.04 12.95
N LEU A 198 16.74 13.19 11.93
CA LEU A 198 16.14 11.87 12.11
C LEU A 198 17.05 10.93 12.91
N VAL A 199 18.35 10.93 12.62
CA VAL A 199 19.36 10.09 13.29
C VAL A 199 19.42 10.39 14.78
N ASN A 200 19.24 11.65 15.18
CA ASN A 200 19.12 12.05 16.59
C ASN A 200 17.90 11.45 17.29
N GLN A 201 16.91 10.98 16.53
CA GLN A 201 15.69 10.32 17.01
C GLN A 201 15.70 8.81 16.78
N SER A 202 16.86 8.22 16.45
CA SER A 202 17.02 6.78 16.14
C SER A 202 16.47 5.84 17.21
N PHE A 203 16.53 6.24 18.48
CA PHE A 203 16.03 5.43 19.61
C PHE A 203 14.51 5.21 19.56
N ARG A 204 13.80 5.98 18.75
CA ARG A 204 12.35 5.90 18.56
C ARG A 204 11.96 5.20 17.27
N TRP A 205 12.90 4.91 16.37
CA TRP A 205 12.59 4.32 15.08
C TRP A 205 11.99 2.93 15.26
N LYS A 206 10.78 2.74 14.73
CA LYS A 206 10.08 1.46 14.67
C LYS A 206 10.06 0.91 13.25
N GLU A 207 9.81 1.77 12.29
CA GLU A 207 9.79 1.44 10.87
C GLU A 207 10.65 2.46 10.13
N LEU A 208 11.53 1.99 9.25
CA LEU A 208 12.41 2.84 8.45
C LEU A 208 12.40 2.37 7.01
N GLU A 209 12.04 3.26 6.09
CA GLU A 209 12.07 3.05 4.65
C GLU A 209 12.98 4.08 3.99
N LEU A 210 14.02 3.61 3.31
CA LEU A 210 15.01 4.43 2.63
C LEU A 210 14.98 4.12 1.13
N GLN A 211 14.57 5.09 0.31
CA GLN A 211 14.50 4.92 -1.13
C GLN A 211 15.53 5.77 -1.86
N ASN A 212 16.30 5.16 -2.77
CA ASN A 212 17.38 5.81 -3.52
C ASN A 212 18.54 6.32 -2.64
N ILE A 213 18.75 5.72 -1.46
CA ILE A 213 19.83 6.10 -0.54
C ILE A 213 21.21 5.91 -1.21
N PRO A 214 22.10 6.92 -1.19
CA PRO A 214 23.49 6.75 -1.63
C PRO A 214 24.29 5.84 -0.72
N ILE A 215 25.23 5.06 -1.29
CA ILE A 215 26.07 4.13 -0.50
C ILE A 215 26.82 4.85 0.63
N THR A 216 27.38 6.03 0.35
CA THR A 216 28.14 6.85 1.30
C THR A 216 27.31 7.28 2.52
N ALA A 217 25.98 7.35 2.39
CA ALA A 217 25.08 7.68 3.49
C ALA A 217 25.01 6.53 4.52
N PHE A 218 25.23 5.28 4.11
CA PHE A 218 25.29 4.15 5.04
C PHE A 218 26.49 4.22 5.98
N ASP A 219 27.62 4.77 5.55
CA ASP A 219 28.79 4.96 6.43
C ASP A 219 28.47 5.97 7.53
N SER A 220 27.84 7.08 7.14
CA SER A 220 27.40 8.13 8.07
C SER A 220 26.34 7.60 9.06
N LEU A 221 25.40 6.78 8.58
CA LEU A 221 24.43 6.08 9.41
C LEU A 221 25.12 5.10 10.38
N SER A 222 26.09 4.32 9.89
CA SER A 222 26.81 3.33 10.69
C SER A 222 27.58 3.98 11.84
N ALA A 223 28.21 5.13 11.60
CA ALA A 223 28.94 5.87 12.63
C ALA A 223 28.03 6.41 13.73
N THR A 224 26.79 6.80 13.40
CA THR A 224 25.96 7.62 14.30
C THR A 224 24.84 6.83 14.99
N VAL A 225 24.30 5.82 14.32
CA VAL A 225 23.07 5.12 14.72
C VAL A 225 23.35 3.77 15.38
N LYS A 226 24.56 3.22 15.21
CA LYS A 226 24.92 1.90 15.75
C LYS A 226 24.54 1.78 17.23
N SER A 227 23.74 0.78 17.55
CA SER A 227 23.21 0.52 18.92
C SER A 227 22.19 1.52 19.47
N ARG A 228 21.63 2.39 18.63
CA ARG A 228 20.63 3.39 19.02
C ARG A 228 19.24 3.10 18.45
N MET A 229 18.95 1.87 18.03
CA MET A 229 17.65 1.50 17.43
C MET A 229 16.98 0.32 18.17
N PRO A 230 16.63 0.48 19.46
CA PRO A 230 16.06 -0.61 20.25
C PRO A 230 14.64 -1.00 19.82
N LEU A 231 13.91 -0.12 19.12
CA LEU A 231 12.52 -0.32 18.73
C LEU A 231 12.33 -0.70 17.25
N LEU A 232 13.41 -0.74 16.46
CA LEU A 232 13.31 -0.94 15.00
C LEU A 232 12.82 -2.35 14.72
N GLN A 233 11.63 -2.46 14.14
CA GLN A 233 10.95 -3.71 13.78
C GLN A 233 10.98 -3.98 12.27
N GLN A 234 10.94 -2.92 11.47
CA GLN A 234 10.91 -3.02 10.01
C GLN A 234 11.93 -2.09 9.37
N LEU A 235 12.72 -2.65 8.46
CA LEU A 235 13.67 -1.92 7.63
C LEU A 235 13.40 -2.22 6.15
N ILE A 236 13.14 -1.18 5.37
CA ILE A 236 12.98 -1.27 3.92
C ILE A 236 14.04 -0.39 3.26
N ILE A 237 14.79 -0.95 2.32
CA ILE A 237 15.79 -0.22 1.54
C ILE A 237 15.51 -0.51 0.07
N GLU A 238 15.19 0.52 -0.71
CA GLU A 238 14.76 0.36 -2.09
C GLU A 238 15.54 1.21 -3.08
N ASN A 239 15.55 0.76 -4.33
CA ASN A 239 16.04 1.51 -5.50
C ASN A 239 17.48 2.02 -5.34
N ILE A 240 18.37 1.21 -4.76
CA ILE A 240 19.76 1.63 -4.57
C ILE A 240 20.43 1.79 -5.96
N PRO A 241 21.04 2.95 -6.27
CA PRO A 241 21.60 3.23 -7.60
C PRO A 241 22.65 2.21 -8.06
N VAL A 242 22.45 1.64 -9.26
CA VAL A 242 23.27 0.55 -9.84
C VAL A 242 24.71 0.99 -10.15
N SER A 243 24.93 2.28 -10.45
CA SER A 243 26.22 2.81 -10.91
C SER A 243 27.36 2.72 -9.88
N LEU A 244 27.06 2.30 -8.65
CA LEU A 244 28.02 2.16 -7.55
C LEU A 244 28.27 0.70 -7.13
N ALA A 245 27.64 -0.28 -7.80
CA ALA A 245 27.65 -1.69 -7.39
C ALA A 245 28.91 -2.49 -7.79
N ALA A 246 29.79 -1.93 -8.63
CA ALA A 246 30.91 -2.69 -9.19
C ALA A 246 32.15 -2.73 -8.27
N ASP A 247 32.56 -1.63 -7.61
CA ASP A 247 33.95 -1.53 -7.12
C ASP A 247 34.18 -0.80 -5.76
N THR A 248 33.18 -0.53 -4.91
CA THR A 248 33.42 0.12 -3.59
C THR A 248 32.90 -0.67 -2.38
N PRO A 249 33.69 -0.76 -1.28
CA PRO A 249 33.26 -1.39 -0.03
C PRO A 249 32.68 -0.36 0.94
N SER A 250 31.51 -0.64 1.46
CA SER A 250 31.35 -0.75 2.91
C SER A 250 30.18 -1.67 3.22
N THR A 251 30.47 -2.67 4.05
CA THR A 251 29.42 -3.37 4.77
C THR A 251 28.84 -2.40 5.80
N THR A 252 27.52 -2.23 5.86
CA THR A 252 26.92 -1.33 6.85
C THR A 252 26.68 -2.05 8.17
N GLU A 253 27.27 -1.51 9.23
CA GLU A 253 27.05 -1.96 10.62
C GLU A 253 25.94 -1.19 11.32
N ALA A 254 25.31 -0.22 10.65
CA ALA A 254 24.29 0.65 11.23
C ALA A 254 23.19 -0.14 11.95
N PHE A 255 22.77 -1.25 11.34
CA PHE A 255 21.63 -2.05 11.76
C PHE A 255 22.02 -3.32 12.53
N LEU A 256 23.30 -3.49 12.88
CA LEU A 256 23.78 -4.69 13.59
C LEU A 256 23.09 -4.88 14.94
N VAL A 257 22.83 -3.78 15.65
CA VAL A 257 22.24 -3.78 16.98
C VAL A 257 20.81 -3.22 16.89
N ALA A 258 19.91 -4.03 16.33
CA ALA A 258 18.48 -3.76 16.22
C ALA A 258 17.68 -4.96 16.75
N PRO A 259 17.58 -5.14 18.08
CA PRO A 259 17.12 -6.39 18.72
C PRO A 259 15.64 -6.74 18.48
N GLN A 260 14.86 -5.83 17.90
CA GLN A 260 13.44 -6.03 17.58
C GLN A 260 13.18 -6.15 16.08
N LEU A 261 14.22 -6.10 15.23
CA LEU A 261 14.09 -6.16 13.78
C LEU A 261 13.56 -7.53 13.34
N GLN A 262 12.35 -7.55 12.80
CA GLN A 262 11.65 -8.76 12.36
C GLN A 262 11.44 -8.78 10.84
N HIS A 263 11.36 -7.61 10.21
CA HIS A 263 11.03 -7.47 8.79
C HIS A 263 12.13 -6.70 8.07
N PHE A 264 12.72 -7.31 7.04
CA PHE A 264 13.72 -6.64 6.20
C PHE A 264 13.36 -6.75 4.72
N THR A 265 13.36 -5.62 4.01
CA THR A 265 13.19 -5.58 2.57
C THR A 265 14.36 -4.87 1.91
N LEU A 266 14.97 -5.52 0.90
CA LEU A 266 16.09 -5.00 0.15
C LEU A 266 15.83 -5.10 -1.36
N SER A 267 15.54 -3.97 -1.99
CA SER A 267 15.38 -3.87 -3.44
C SER A 267 16.51 -3.08 -4.11
N GLY A 268 16.67 -3.30 -5.41
CA GLY A 268 17.92 -2.99 -6.12
C GLY A 268 18.93 -4.12 -5.92
N PHE A 269 19.79 -4.36 -6.91
CA PHE A 269 20.66 -5.55 -7.03
C PHE A 269 21.82 -5.62 -6.00
N PHE A 270 21.54 -5.27 -4.74
CA PHE A 270 22.48 -5.31 -3.63
C PHE A 270 22.55 -6.70 -3.02
N ARG A 271 23.75 -7.05 -2.55
CA ARG A 271 23.96 -8.29 -1.83
C ARG A 271 23.54 -8.10 -0.36
N PRO A 272 22.64 -8.92 0.18
CA PRO A 272 22.25 -8.85 1.59
C PRO A 272 23.43 -9.09 2.53
N SER A 273 24.43 -9.87 2.11
CA SER A 273 25.68 -10.09 2.84
C SER A 273 26.47 -8.82 3.14
N ARG A 274 26.11 -7.67 2.53
CA ARG A 274 26.69 -6.36 2.85
C ARG A 274 26.07 -5.70 4.08
N PHE A 275 24.95 -6.21 4.59
CA PHE A 275 24.28 -5.68 5.76
C PHE A 275 24.57 -6.57 6.96
N TYR A 276 25.19 -5.99 7.99
CA TYR A 276 25.25 -6.64 9.30
C TYR A 276 23.91 -6.43 9.98
N LEU A 277 23.08 -7.47 9.93
CA LEU A 277 21.78 -7.52 10.56
C LEU A 277 21.77 -8.63 11.60
N PRO A 278 20.88 -8.55 12.60
CA PRO A 278 20.56 -9.69 13.44
C PRO A 278 19.70 -10.67 12.63
N TRP A 279 20.30 -11.36 11.66
CA TRP A 279 19.61 -12.21 10.69
C TRP A 279 18.72 -13.27 11.36
N SER A 280 19.23 -13.88 12.45
CA SER A 280 18.55 -14.97 13.15
C SER A 280 17.18 -14.60 13.71
N GLN A 281 16.86 -13.33 13.96
CA GLN A 281 15.53 -12.89 14.47
C GLN A 281 14.56 -12.42 13.37
N LEU A 282 14.98 -12.39 12.10
CA LEU A 282 14.09 -11.99 11.02
C LEU A 282 12.99 -13.04 10.81
N GLU A 283 11.74 -12.55 10.77
CA GLU A 283 10.55 -13.35 10.50
C GLU A 283 10.09 -13.20 9.05
N SER A 284 10.35 -12.06 8.41
CA SER A 284 10.09 -11.89 6.98
C SER A 284 11.21 -11.17 6.23
N TYR A 285 11.40 -11.57 4.99
CA TYR A 285 12.37 -10.98 4.07
C TYR A 285 11.71 -10.68 2.72
N GLY A 286 11.95 -9.49 2.19
CA GLY A 286 11.60 -9.11 0.82
C GLY A 286 12.83 -8.69 0.03
N GLY A 287 12.94 -9.02 -1.26
CA GLY A 287 14.01 -8.40 -2.05
C GLY A 287 14.19 -8.86 -3.48
N SER A 288 15.18 -8.27 -4.15
CA SER A 288 15.55 -8.61 -5.52
C SER A 288 17.00 -9.07 -5.58
N PHE A 289 17.23 -10.26 -6.10
CA PHE A 289 18.54 -10.87 -6.18
C PHE A 289 19.04 -10.92 -7.61
N ARG A 290 20.29 -10.47 -7.79
CA ARG A 290 21.02 -10.70 -9.04
C ARG A 290 21.51 -12.14 -9.12
N ASP A 291 21.85 -12.74 -7.99
CA ASP A 291 22.50 -14.05 -7.89
C ASP A 291 21.74 -14.91 -6.88
N PHE A 292 21.39 -16.14 -7.26
CA PHE A 292 20.72 -17.11 -6.39
C PHE A 292 21.49 -17.38 -5.07
N ARG A 293 22.82 -17.22 -5.04
CA ARG A 293 23.63 -17.36 -3.82
C ARG A 293 23.27 -16.35 -2.74
N ASP A 294 22.87 -15.14 -3.13
CA ASP A 294 22.45 -14.12 -2.17
C ASP A 294 21.12 -14.50 -1.51
N PHE A 295 20.22 -15.16 -2.25
CA PHE A 295 18.99 -15.72 -1.69
C PHE A 295 19.28 -16.89 -0.74
N LEU A 296 20.19 -17.79 -1.14
CA LEU A 296 20.65 -18.88 -0.28
C LEU A 296 21.30 -18.37 1.02
N PHE A 297 22.05 -17.27 0.94
CA PHE A 297 22.59 -16.59 2.12
C PHE A 297 21.46 -16.15 3.07
N VAL A 298 20.41 -15.50 2.57
CA VAL A 298 19.28 -15.09 3.43
C VAL A 298 18.65 -16.29 4.12
N LEU A 299 18.37 -17.37 3.39
CA LEU A 299 17.82 -18.59 3.98
C LEU A 299 18.78 -19.21 5.02
N GLN A 300 20.08 -19.21 4.78
CA GLN A 300 21.04 -19.81 5.70
C GLN A 300 21.16 -19.03 7.02
N TYR A 301 21.11 -17.70 6.98
CA TYR A 301 21.37 -16.87 8.16
C TYR A 301 20.09 -16.44 8.90
N ALA A 302 18.94 -16.40 8.21
CA ALA A 302 17.66 -16.03 8.80
C ALA A 302 16.88 -17.25 9.29
N GLU A 303 17.41 -17.98 10.27
CA GLU A 303 16.85 -19.27 10.74
C GLU A 303 15.38 -19.21 11.20
N ASN A 304 14.88 -18.03 11.59
CA ASN A 304 13.49 -17.80 12.02
C ASN A 304 12.56 -17.28 10.91
N LEU A 305 13.02 -17.25 9.67
CA LEU A 305 12.27 -16.72 8.54
C LEU A 305 11.01 -17.56 8.27
N ARG A 306 9.85 -16.90 8.32
CA ARG A 306 8.53 -17.51 8.05
C ARG A 306 7.98 -17.12 6.69
N ALA A 307 8.25 -15.90 6.24
CA ALA A 307 7.78 -15.39 4.95
C ALA A 307 8.94 -14.82 4.13
N CYS A 308 9.01 -15.18 2.85
CA CYS A 308 10.03 -14.68 1.94
C CYS A 308 9.39 -14.26 0.60
N ASP A 309 9.62 -13.03 0.15
CA ASP A 309 9.19 -12.51 -1.15
C ASP A 309 10.39 -12.07 -1.95
N VAL A 310 10.68 -12.76 -3.05
CA VAL A 310 11.94 -12.61 -3.76
C VAL A 310 11.75 -12.52 -5.26
N PHE A 311 12.56 -11.69 -5.90
CA PHE A 311 12.69 -11.63 -7.35
C PHE A 311 14.07 -12.12 -7.77
N LEU A 312 14.15 -13.18 -8.58
CA LEU A 312 15.36 -13.91 -8.95
C LEU A 312 15.65 -13.73 -10.46
N ARG A 313 16.84 -13.21 -10.80
CA ARG A 313 17.23 -12.99 -12.21
C ARG A 313 18.21 -13.99 -12.81
N ASN A 314 19.10 -14.57 -12.01
CA ASN A 314 20.10 -15.50 -12.53
C ASN A 314 20.25 -16.70 -11.61
N TYR A 315 20.20 -17.87 -12.22
CA TYR A 315 20.59 -19.11 -11.59
C TYR A 315 22.09 -19.40 -11.70
N HIS A 316 22.64 -19.97 -10.63
CA HIS A 316 23.97 -20.58 -10.64
C HIS A 316 23.89 -22.00 -10.07
N SER A 317 24.66 -22.92 -10.64
CA SER A 317 24.85 -24.25 -10.07
C SER A 317 25.50 -24.15 -8.69
N GLY A 318 24.97 -24.83 -7.67
CA GLY A 318 25.53 -24.71 -6.34
C GLY A 318 24.87 -25.54 -5.23
N ILE A 319 25.08 -25.05 -4.01
CA ILE A 319 24.75 -25.66 -2.72
C ILE A 319 23.23 -25.81 -2.56
N THR A 320 22.80 -26.90 -1.94
CA THR A 320 21.40 -27.12 -1.53
C THR A 320 21.23 -26.56 -0.12
N VAL A 321 20.16 -25.79 0.10
CA VAL A 321 19.88 -25.18 1.41
C VAL A 321 18.54 -25.70 1.92
N GLU A 322 18.53 -26.09 3.19
CA GLU A 322 17.32 -26.47 3.91
C GLU A 322 16.90 -25.35 4.86
N HIS A 323 15.60 -25.04 4.88
CA HIS A 323 15.04 -24.05 5.80
C HIS A 323 13.82 -24.62 6.54
N LEU A 324 13.95 -24.77 7.86
CA LEU A 324 12.99 -25.53 8.68
C LEU A 324 11.80 -24.71 9.18
N LYS A 325 11.78 -23.39 8.99
CA LYS A 325 10.69 -22.52 9.50
C LYS A 325 9.95 -21.72 8.44
N LEU A 326 10.33 -21.85 7.17
CA LEU A 326 9.75 -21.06 6.10
C LEU A 326 8.37 -21.62 5.76
N GLN A 327 7.34 -20.78 5.90
CA GLN A 327 5.93 -21.14 5.71
C GLN A 327 5.37 -20.56 4.41
N THR A 328 5.81 -19.36 4.03
CA THR A 328 5.36 -18.67 2.82
C THR A 328 6.57 -18.28 1.97
N LEU A 329 6.53 -18.65 0.69
CA LEU A 329 7.54 -18.29 -0.29
C LEU A 329 6.86 -17.72 -1.52
N ARG A 330 7.16 -16.47 -1.83
CA ARG A 330 6.78 -15.79 -3.07
C ARG A 330 8.03 -15.61 -3.92
N ILE A 331 8.02 -16.15 -5.13
CA ILE A 331 9.13 -16.02 -6.09
C ILE A 331 8.63 -15.39 -7.37
N ARG A 332 9.45 -14.49 -7.90
CA ARG A 332 9.29 -13.84 -9.20
C ARG A 332 10.55 -14.07 -10.03
N GLY A 333 10.43 -14.32 -11.33
CA GLY A 333 11.57 -14.57 -12.22
C GLY A 333 11.99 -16.05 -12.29
N GLU A 334 13.30 -16.33 -12.38
CA GLU A 334 13.82 -17.67 -12.71
C GLU A 334 13.61 -18.70 -11.58
N LEU A 335 13.08 -19.89 -11.93
CA LEU A 335 12.74 -20.94 -10.95
C LEU A 335 13.64 -22.17 -10.94
N VAL A 336 14.68 -22.21 -11.80
CA VAL A 336 15.62 -23.35 -11.89
C VAL A 336 16.22 -23.72 -10.52
N GLY A 337 16.38 -22.73 -9.65
CA GLY A 337 16.90 -22.87 -8.29
C GLY A 337 15.99 -23.58 -7.29
N LEU A 338 14.69 -23.76 -7.57
CA LEU A 338 13.76 -24.46 -6.67
C LEU A 338 14.22 -25.88 -6.33
N SER A 339 14.87 -26.55 -7.29
CA SER A 339 15.45 -27.89 -7.09
C SER A 339 16.52 -27.94 -6.00
N ARG A 340 17.05 -26.81 -5.53
CA ARG A 340 18.07 -26.70 -4.49
C ARG A 340 17.52 -26.31 -3.12
N LEU A 341 16.21 -26.15 -2.99
CA LEU A 341 15.58 -25.76 -1.74
C LEU A 341 14.93 -26.98 -1.06
N GLY A 342 15.28 -27.20 0.20
CA GLY A 342 14.58 -28.12 1.09
C GLY A 342 13.73 -27.31 2.07
N LEU A 343 12.42 -27.22 1.81
CA LEU A 343 11.52 -26.37 2.60
C LEU A 343 10.40 -27.21 3.24
N PRO A 344 10.71 -28.12 4.17
CA PRO A 344 9.78 -29.17 4.62
C PRO A 344 8.51 -28.67 5.32
N PHE A 345 8.47 -27.40 5.72
CA PHE A 345 7.32 -26.76 6.38
C PHE A 345 6.67 -25.65 5.53
N LEU A 346 7.01 -25.56 4.25
CA LEU A 346 6.42 -24.57 3.35
C LEU A 346 4.95 -24.90 3.12
N GLN A 347 4.06 -23.97 3.45
CA GLN A 347 2.60 -24.12 3.32
C GLN A 347 2.07 -23.39 2.09
N THR A 348 2.62 -22.20 1.80
CA THR A 348 2.16 -21.33 0.74
C THR A 348 3.29 -21.04 -0.23
N LEU A 349 3.09 -21.38 -1.50
CA LEU A 349 3.99 -21.06 -2.61
C LEU A 349 3.27 -20.13 -3.58
N ILE A 350 3.84 -18.95 -3.82
CA ILE A 350 3.34 -17.96 -4.77
C ILE A 350 4.40 -17.77 -5.85
N LEU A 351 4.03 -17.97 -7.11
CA LEU A 351 4.90 -17.85 -8.27
C LEU A 351 4.34 -16.77 -9.17
N ASP A 352 4.96 -15.59 -9.20
CA ASP A 352 4.60 -14.58 -10.20
C ASP A 352 5.51 -14.65 -11.41
N GLU A 353 4.98 -14.23 -12.55
CA GLU A 353 5.71 -14.18 -13.82
C GLU A 353 6.26 -15.56 -14.22
N LEU A 354 5.54 -16.63 -13.89
CA LEU A 354 5.95 -18.00 -14.20
C LEU A 354 5.97 -18.21 -15.71
N LEU A 355 7.13 -18.64 -16.24
CA LEU A 355 7.23 -19.11 -17.62
C LEU A 355 6.84 -20.59 -17.68
N ILE A 356 6.16 -21.01 -18.76
CA ILE A 356 5.70 -22.40 -18.93
C ILE A 356 6.85 -23.40 -18.88
N GLN A 357 8.02 -23.02 -19.41
CA GLN A 357 9.24 -23.83 -19.38
C GLN A 357 9.75 -24.14 -17.97
N ASP A 358 9.33 -23.39 -16.95
CA ASP A 358 9.71 -23.58 -15.56
C ASP A 358 8.80 -24.59 -14.82
N LEU A 359 7.68 -25.01 -15.42
CA LEU A 359 6.75 -25.98 -14.82
C LEU A 359 7.45 -27.27 -14.35
N PRO A 360 8.37 -27.90 -15.11
CA PRO A 360 9.11 -29.07 -14.63
C PRO A 360 9.86 -28.86 -13.30
N HIS A 361 10.41 -27.65 -13.10
CA HIS A 361 11.11 -27.29 -11.87
C HIS A 361 10.13 -27.17 -10.70
N VAL A 362 8.97 -26.57 -10.94
CA VAL A 362 7.89 -26.47 -9.95
C VAL A 362 7.34 -27.87 -9.61
N SER A 363 7.04 -28.71 -10.61
CA SER A 363 6.58 -30.10 -10.42
C SER A 363 7.54 -30.89 -9.54
N THR A 364 8.83 -30.82 -9.84
CA THR A 364 9.88 -31.52 -9.08
C THR A 364 9.95 -31.00 -7.65
N PHE A 365 9.81 -29.69 -7.45
CA PHE A 365 9.81 -29.07 -6.13
C PHE A 365 8.59 -29.47 -5.29
N LEU A 366 7.39 -29.44 -5.86
CA LEU A 366 6.14 -29.82 -5.18
C LEU A 366 6.15 -31.29 -4.76
N ARG A 367 6.66 -32.19 -5.60
CA ARG A 367 6.79 -33.62 -5.27
C ARG A 367 7.67 -33.87 -4.04
N ARG A 368 8.70 -33.04 -3.85
CA ARG A 368 9.61 -33.09 -2.70
C ARG A 368 9.10 -32.35 -1.47
N THR A 369 8.15 -31.43 -1.67
CA THR A 369 7.68 -30.52 -0.62
C THR A 369 6.18 -30.72 -0.40
N PRO A 370 5.78 -31.87 0.16
CA PRO A 370 4.37 -32.22 0.30
C PRO A 370 3.60 -31.34 1.29
N SER A 371 4.30 -30.49 2.06
CA SER A 371 3.71 -29.54 2.99
C SER A 371 2.98 -28.39 2.32
N VAL A 372 3.22 -28.13 1.02
CA VAL A 372 2.58 -27.03 0.30
C VAL A 372 1.09 -27.37 0.14
N VAL A 373 0.25 -26.52 0.72
CA VAL A 373 -1.22 -26.63 0.70
C VAL A 373 -1.88 -25.54 -0.13
N THR A 374 -1.20 -24.40 -0.30
CA THR A 374 -1.67 -23.26 -1.10
C THR A 374 -0.65 -22.98 -2.18
N LEU A 375 -1.11 -22.97 -3.44
CA LEU A 375 -0.31 -22.67 -4.60
C LEU A 375 -0.97 -21.56 -5.41
N GLU A 376 -0.26 -20.46 -5.59
CA GLU A 376 -0.66 -19.37 -6.46
C GLU A 376 0.33 -19.24 -7.61
N VAL A 377 -0.17 -19.22 -8.83
CA VAL A 377 0.63 -19.15 -10.05
C VAL A 377 0.07 -18.07 -10.96
N CYS A 378 0.92 -17.10 -11.30
CA CYS A 378 0.60 -16.05 -12.26
C CYS A 378 1.50 -16.20 -13.50
N ILE A 379 0.89 -16.49 -14.66
CA ILE A 379 1.58 -16.63 -15.95
C ILE A 379 1.33 -15.37 -16.79
N PRO A 380 2.37 -14.68 -17.29
CA PRO A 380 2.22 -13.48 -18.10
C PRO A 380 1.62 -13.81 -19.49
N TYR A 381 0.90 -12.83 -20.06
CA TYR A 381 0.14 -12.93 -21.31
C TYR A 381 0.99 -13.16 -22.59
N ASP A 382 2.31 -13.10 -22.49
CA ASP A 382 3.22 -13.22 -23.66
C ASP A 382 4.11 -14.47 -23.62
N SER A 383 3.74 -15.48 -22.81
CA SER A 383 4.59 -16.66 -22.56
C SER A 383 4.64 -17.69 -23.71
N GLY A 384 3.96 -17.43 -24.84
CA GLY A 384 3.99 -18.25 -26.06
C GLY A 384 2.86 -19.28 -26.16
N THR A 385 2.66 -19.83 -27.36
CA THR A 385 1.59 -20.80 -27.64
C THR A 385 1.84 -22.14 -26.95
N TRP A 386 0.80 -22.62 -26.26
CA TRP A 386 0.78 -23.80 -25.42
C TRP A 386 0.77 -25.09 -26.26
N ASP A 387 1.92 -25.71 -26.49
CA ASP A 387 1.99 -27.03 -27.13
C ASP A 387 2.41 -28.15 -26.15
N SER A 388 2.24 -27.91 -24.84
CA SER A 388 2.78 -28.79 -23.80
C SER A 388 1.74 -29.24 -22.76
N VAL A 389 0.61 -29.78 -23.22
CA VAL A 389 -0.37 -30.48 -22.36
C VAL A 389 0.34 -31.41 -21.38
N ASN A 390 1.37 -32.13 -21.84
CA ASN A 390 2.17 -33.03 -21.01
C ASN A 390 2.88 -32.33 -19.83
N LEU A 391 3.43 -31.13 -20.01
CA LEU A 391 4.09 -30.38 -18.94
C LEU A 391 3.08 -29.92 -17.89
N PHE A 392 1.92 -29.46 -18.36
CA PHE A 392 0.84 -29.05 -17.48
C PHE A 392 0.24 -30.23 -16.71
N THR A 393 0.02 -31.37 -17.37
CA THR A 393 -0.43 -32.60 -16.72
C THR A 393 0.55 -33.03 -15.63
N ASP A 394 1.86 -33.03 -15.89
CA ASP A 394 2.87 -33.36 -14.89
C ASP A 394 2.87 -32.38 -13.69
N PHE A 395 2.67 -31.09 -13.95
CA PHE A 395 2.51 -30.06 -12.92
C PHE A 395 1.30 -30.33 -12.04
N ILE A 396 0.14 -30.61 -12.64
CA ILE A 396 -1.09 -30.92 -11.90
C ILE A 396 -0.95 -32.22 -11.10
N VAL A 397 -0.32 -33.27 -11.64
CA VAL A 397 -0.01 -34.51 -10.91
C VAL A 397 0.82 -34.22 -9.66
N SER A 398 1.73 -33.25 -9.74
CA SER A 398 2.60 -32.86 -8.63
C SER A 398 1.88 -32.13 -7.50
N CYS A 399 0.68 -31.60 -7.77
CA CYS A 399 -0.12 -30.81 -6.82
C CYS A 399 -0.98 -31.67 -5.88
N LYS A 400 -0.64 -32.95 -5.63
CA LYS A 400 -1.48 -33.89 -4.86
C LYS A 400 -1.96 -33.40 -3.49
N HIS A 401 -1.18 -32.56 -2.81
CA HIS A 401 -1.47 -32.04 -1.46
C HIS A 401 -2.09 -30.64 -1.44
N ILE A 402 -2.33 -30.05 -2.61
CA ILE A 402 -2.85 -28.69 -2.73
C ILE A 402 -4.34 -28.68 -2.37
N THR A 403 -4.69 -27.79 -1.45
CA THR A 403 -6.07 -27.51 -1.02
C THR A 403 -6.60 -26.21 -1.61
N SER A 404 -5.72 -25.26 -1.93
CA SER A 404 -6.04 -23.99 -2.57
C SER A 404 -5.13 -23.76 -3.77
N LEU A 405 -5.73 -23.66 -4.96
CA LEU A 405 -5.03 -23.44 -6.22
C LEU A 405 -5.53 -22.15 -6.87
N VAL A 406 -4.63 -21.20 -7.10
CA VAL A 406 -4.90 -19.94 -7.78
C VAL A 406 -4.10 -19.90 -9.08
N LEU A 407 -4.77 -19.81 -10.21
CA LEU A 407 -4.17 -19.73 -11.55
C LEU A 407 -4.58 -18.42 -12.22
N MET A 408 -3.62 -17.50 -12.36
CA MET A 408 -3.82 -16.16 -12.90
C MET A 408 -3.07 -15.94 -14.21
N GLY A 409 -3.68 -15.23 -15.16
CA GLY A 409 -3.06 -14.91 -16.46
C GLY A 409 -3.58 -15.73 -17.62
N GLU A 410 -2.75 -15.96 -18.65
CA GLU A 410 -3.12 -16.74 -19.84
C GLU A 410 -2.91 -18.22 -19.62
N PHE A 411 -3.94 -18.87 -19.07
CA PHE A 411 -4.02 -20.32 -19.11
C PHE A 411 -5.02 -20.78 -20.18
N ASP A 412 -4.70 -21.87 -20.88
CA ASP A 412 -5.75 -22.60 -21.58
C ASP A 412 -6.67 -23.29 -20.56
N MET A 413 -7.72 -22.56 -20.22
CA MET A 413 -8.75 -22.99 -19.28
C MET A 413 -9.39 -24.31 -19.68
N HIS A 414 -9.46 -24.65 -20.98
CA HIS A 414 -9.96 -25.94 -21.42
C HIS A 414 -9.01 -27.06 -20.98
N THR A 415 -7.70 -26.88 -21.19
CA THR A 415 -6.68 -27.83 -20.71
C THR A 415 -6.66 -27.94 -19.18
N ILE A 416 -6.79 -26.83 -18.44
CA ILE A 416 -6.91 -26.88 -16.96
C ILE A 416 -8.12 -27.70 -16.57
N CYS A 417 -9.31 -27.33 -17.05
CA CYS A 417 -10.55 -27.97 -16.64
C CYS A 417 -10.57 -29.44 -17.06
N SER A 418 -10.00 -29.78 -18.23
CA SER A 418 -9.88 -31.17 -18.69
C SER A 418 -8.89 -31.97 -17.84
N SER A 419 -7.81 -31.34 -17.36
CA SER A 419 -6.86 -31.98 -16.46
C SER A 419 -7.42 -32.17 -15.05
N LEU A 420 -8.35 -31.30 -14.62
CA LEU A 420 -9.04 -31.45 -13.33
C LEU A 420 -10.31 -32.31 -13.44
N HIS A 421 -10.75 -32.61 -14.66
CA HIS A 421 -11.91 -33.46 -14.93
C HIS A 421 -11.54 -34.91 -14.68
N ILE A 422 -12.44 -35.64 -14.02
CA ILE A 422 -12.22 -37.03 -13.67
C ILE A 422 -13.09 -37.89 -14.58
N SER A 423 -12.47 -38.45 -15.61
CA SER A 423 -13.12 -39.37 -16.56
C SER A 423 -13.13 -40.81 -16.03
N GLU A 424 -14.28 -41.48 -16.11
CA GLU A 424 -14.46 -42.89 -15.75
C GLU A 424 -13.73 -43.87 -16.70
N PRO A 425 -13.43 -45.12 -16.28
CA PRO A 425 -13.52 -45.68 -14.93
C PRO A 425 -12.19 -45.54 -14.15
N LEU A 426 -12.30 -45.40 -12.83
CA LEU A 426 -11.26 -45.14 -11.81
C LEU A 426 -9.98 -46.01 -11.88
N ASP A 427 -9.97 -47.06 -12.69
CA ASP A 427 -8.89 -48.05 -12.72
C ASP A 427 -7.63 -47.59 -13.49
N LYS A 428 -7.65 -46.46 -14.21
CA LYS A 428 -6.52 -46.07 -15.09
C LYS A 428 -6.08 -44.62 -15.08
N ILE A 429 -6.85 -43.69 -14.49
CA ILE A 429 -6.52 -42.26 -14.55
C ILE A 429 -6.22 -41.76 -13.14
N PRO A 430 -4.99 -41.32 -12.84
CA PRO A 430 -4.66 -40.77 -11.54
C PRO A 430 -5.49 -39.52 -11.32
N VAL A 431 -6.23 -39.46 -10.23
CA VAL A 431 -6.96 -38.25 -9.91
C VAL A 431 -5.98 -37.13 -9.59
N LEU A 432 -6.16 -36.09 -10.37
CA LEU A 432 -5.40 -34.88 -10.36
C LEU A 432 -5.94 -33.95 -9.25
N ILE A 433 -5.23 -33.90 -8.12
CA ILE A 433 -5.48 -33.06 -6.93
C ILE A 433 -6.73 -33.48 -6.10
N PRO A 434 -6.65 -34.55 -5.30
CA PRO A 434 -7.79 -35.06 -4.51
C PRO A 434 -8.26 -34.11 -3.39
N HIS A 435 -7.37 -33.29 -2.85
CA HIS A 435 -7.65 -32.41 -1.70
C HIS A 435 -8.06 -30.98 -2.08
N LEU A 436 -8.27 -30.68 -3.36
CA LEU A 436 -8.60 -29.33 -3.82
C LEU A 436 -9.97 -28.86 -3.31
N GLN A 437 -9.97 -27.83 -2.45
CA GLN A 437 -11.17 -27.23 -1.87
C GLN A 437 -11.44 -25.82 -2.39
N HIS A 438 -10.40 -25.09 -2.77
CA HIS A 438 -10.48 -23.72 -3.28
C HIS A 438 -9.79 -23.65 -4.64
N LEU A 439 -10.51 -23.19 -5.66
CA LEU A 439 -9.98 -23.00 -7.00
C LEU A 439 -10.24 -21.57 -7.44
N SER A 440 -9.20 -20.87 -7.86
CA SER A 440 -9.31 -19.51 -8.37
C SER A 440 -8.71 -19.43 -9.77
N LEU A 441 -9.46 -18.87 -10.72
CA LEU A 441 -9.10 -18.86 -12.13
C LEU A 441 -9.27 -17.48 -12.75
N SER A 442 -8.29 -17.07 -13.56
CA SER A 442 -8.43 -15.92 -14.46
C SER A 442 -9.29 -16.27 -15.67
N VAL A 443 -10.37 -15.52 -15.88
CA VAL A 443 -11.32 -15.72 -16.98
C VAL A 443 -11.17 -14.58 -17.97
N LEU A 444 -10.69 -14.89 -19.17
CA LEU A 444 -10.54 -13.90 -20.24
C LEU A 444 -11.92 -13.44 -20.77
N PRO A 445 -12.05 -12.20 -21.30
CA PRO A 445 -13.35 -11.63 -21.68
C PRO A 445 -14.08 -12.36 -22.82
N LEU A 446 -13.38 -13.18 -23.60
CA LEU A 446 -13.91 -13.89 -24.77
C LEU A 446 -14.31 -15.34 -24.48
N THR A 447 -14.40 -15.73 -23.21
CA THR A 447 -14.70 -17.12 -22.86
C THR A 447 -16.09 -17.54 -23.34
N LYS A 448 -16.09 -18.57 -24.19
CA LYS A 448 -17.26 -19.14 -24.87
C LYS A 448 -18.09 -20.00 -23.91
N VAL A 449 -19.34 -20.27 -24.30
CA VAL A 449 -20.24 -21.26 -23.68
C VAL A 449 -19.55 -22.62 -23.48
N GLU A 450 -18.63 -22.98 -24.37
CA GLU A 450 -17.78 -24.17 -24.26
C GLU A 450 -17.02 -24.23 -22.92
N LEU A 451 -16.40 -23.13 -22.47
CA LEU A 451 -15.68 -23.13 -21.19
C LEU A 451 -16.62 -23.31 -20.01
N ALA A 452 -17.81 -22.69 -20.05
CA ALA A 452 -18.82 -22.87 -19.01
C ALA A 452 -19.22 -24.34 -18.88
N ASN A 453 -19.35 -25.04 -20.01
CA ASN A 453 -19.66 -26.47 -20.05
C ASN A 453 -18.49 -27.33 -19.56
N THR A 454 -17.25 -27.04 -19.96
CA THR A 454 -16.07 -27.79 -19.49
C THR A 454 -15.88 -27.61 -17.99
N LEU A 455 -16.05 -26.40 -17.46
CA LEU A 455 -15.95 -26.09 -16.04
C LEU A 455 -17.07 -26.79 -15.25
N ALA A 456 -18.31 -26.74 -15.73
CA ALA A 456 -19.43 -27.46 -15.12
C ALA A 456 -19.20 -28.97 -15.11
N SER A 457 -18.74 -29.55 -16.23
CA SER A 457 -18.42 -30.98 -16.33
C SER A 457 -17.30 -31.40 -15.37
N MET A 458 -16.27 -30.56 -15.21
CA MET A 458 -15.21 -30.76 -14.23
C MET A 458 -15.77 -30.79 -12.81
N LEU A 459 -16.58 -29.79 -12.42
CA LEU A 459 -17.19 -29.72 -11.09
C LEU A 459 -18.12 -30.92 -10.81
N GLU A 460 -19.00 -31.25 -11.75
CA GLU A 460 -19.90 -32.39 -11.66
C GLU A 460 -19.14 -33.72 -11.53
N SER A 461 -18.00 -33.87 -12.24
CA SER A 461 -17.16 -35.09 -12.13
C SER A 461 -16.54 -35.24 -10.74
N ARG A 462 -16.07 -34.14 -10.13
CA ARG A 462 -15.51 -34.17 -8.77
C ARG A 462 -16.56 -34.48 -7.72
N GLN A 463 -17.76 -33.91 -7.87
CA GLN A 463 -18.85 -34.16 -6.91
C GLN A 463 -19.31 -35.63 -6.93
N ARG A 464 -19.37 -36.26 -8.11
CA ARG A 464 -19.79 -37.67 -8.23
C ARG A 464 -18.94 -38.60 -7.37
N ILE A 465 -17.62 -38.39 -7.31
CA ILE A 465 -16.71 -39.23 -6.51
C ILE A 465 -17.01 -39.13 -5.02
N VAL A 466 -17.22 -37.90 -4.53
CA VAL A 466 -17.57 -37.65 -3.13
C VAL A 466 -18.91 -38.31 -2.78
N MET A 467 -19.91 -38.23 -3.68
CA MET A 467 -21.24 -38.82 -3.46
C MET A 467 -21.24 -40.34 -3.45
N HIS A 468 -20.38 -40.98 -4.26
CA HIS A 468 -20.29 -42.44 -4.29
C HIS A 468 -19.45 -43.02 -3.15
N GLY A 469 -18.84 -42.19 -2.29
CA GLY A 469 -18.02 -42.63 -1.16
C GLY A 469 -16.85 -43.50 -1.58
N LEU A 470 -16.40 -43.37 -2.83
CA LEU A 470 -15.41 -44.27 -3.44
C LEU A 470 -13.99 -44.02 -2.91
N ASP A 471 -13.75 -42.89 -2.24
CA ASP A 471 -12.47 -42.58 -1.63
C ASP A 471 -12.61 -41.54 -0.50
N HIS A 472 -12.08 -41.86 0.68
CA HIS A 472 -12.08 -40.97 1.86
C HIS A 472 -11.08 -39.81 1.74
N GLU A 473 -10.15 -39.85 0.79
CA GLU A 473 -9.15 -38.81 0.61
C GLU A 473 -9.69 -37.57 -0.15
N PHE A 474 -10.88 -37.70 -0.76
CA PHE A 474 -11.43 -36.68 -1.63
C PHE A 474 -12.22 -35.61 -0.88
N HIS A 475 -11.90 -34.36 -1.19
CA HIS A 475 -12.64 -33.22 -0.67
C HIS A 475 -13.43 -32.56 -1.79
N PRO A 476 -14.72 -32.22 -1.56
CA PRO A 476 -15.50 -31.47 -2.53
C PRO A 476 -14.92 -30.06 -2.70
N LEU A 477 -15.02 -29.51 -3.91
CA LEU A 477 -14.67 -28.13 -4.14
C LEU A 477 -15.69 -27.22 -3.45
N SER A 478 -15.25 -26.42 -2.49
CA SER A 478 -16.10 -25.56 -1.67
C SER A 478 -16.18 -24.12 -2.18
N VAL A 479 -15.11 -23.62 -2.81
CA VAL A 479 -15.06 -22.25 -3.33
C VAL A 479 -14.46 -22.23 -4.73
N LEU A 480 -15.13 -21.53 -5.64
CA LEU A 480 -14.64 -21.21 -6.97
C LEU A 480 -14.59 -19.68 -7.14
N THR A 481 -13.40 -19.12 -7.27
CA THR A 481 -13.23 -17.68 -7.54
C THR A 481 -12.88 -17.45 -9.01
N LEU A 482 -13.66 -16.61 -9.69
CA LEU A 482 -13.42 -16.20 -11.07
C LEU A 482 -12.94 -14.76 -11.09
N TYR A 483 -11.70 -14.56 -11.54
CA TYR A 483 -11.14 -13.23 -11.78
C TYR A 483 -11.46 -12.82 -13.21
N ALA A 484 -12.32 -11.81 -13.37
CA ALA A 484 -12.76 -11.38 -14.69
C ALA A 484 -12.75 -9.85 -14.81
N VAL A 485 -12.43 -9.36 -16.01
CA VAL A 485 -12.53 -7.92 -16.33
C VAL A 485 -14.00 -7.48 -16.40
N ARG A 486 -14.87 -8.38 -16.86
CA ARG A 486 -16.32 -8.20 -16.96
C ARG A 486 -17.01 -9.41 -16.33
N GLU A 487 -18.20 -9.20 -15.81
CA GLU A 487 -19.04 -10.28 -15.26
C GLU A 487 -19.26 -11.39 -16.29
N PRO A 488 -18.81 -12.64 -16.05
CA PRO A 488 -18.88 -13.72 -17.03
C PRO A 488 -20.26 -14.40 -16.98
N ARG A 489 -21.32 -13.69 -17.42
CA ARG A 489 -22.73 -14.11 -17.27
C ARG A 489 -23.01 -15.54 -17.69
N ALA A 490 -22.54 -15.97 -18.86
CA ALA A 490 -22.76 -17.33 -19.35
C ALA A 490 -22.16 -18.42 -18.44
N ILE A 491 -21.02 -18.15 -17.80
CA ILE A 491 -20.42 -19.05 -16.81
C ILE A 491 -21.27 -19.06 -15.54
N LEU A 492 -21.67 -17.89 -15.04
CA LEU A 492 -22.49 -17.78 -13.83
C LEU A 492 -23.84 -18.47 -13.97
N GLU A 493 -24.54 -18.27 -15.09
CA GLU A 493 -25.82 -18.93 -15.37
C GLU A 493 -25.68 -20.45 -15.40
N ARG A 494 -24.58 -20.98 -15.97
CA ARG A 494 -24.33 -22.43 -16.01
C ARG A 494 -23.94 -23.00 -14.65
N LEU A 495 -23.24 -22.23 -13.81
CA LEU A 495 -22.74 -22.65 -12.51
C LEU A 495 -23.76 -22.50 -11.37
N LYS A 496 -24.74 -21.59 -11.48
CA LYS A 496 -25.74 -21.34 -10.43
C LYS A 496 -26.47 -22.61 -9.95
N PRO A 497 -26.95 -23.53 -10.82
CA PRO A 497 -27.56 -24.77 -10.35
C PRO A 497 -26.58 -25.67 -9.59
N LEU A 498 -25.28 -25.63 -9.92
CA LEU A 498 -24.24 -26.39 -9.22
C LEU A 498 -23.90 -25.78 -7.87
N GLU A 499 -23.96 -24.45 -7.75
CA GLU A 499 -23.83 -23.72 -6.48
C GLU A 499 -24.85 -24.23 -5.45
N GLU A 500 -26.12 -24.28 -5.86
CA GLU A 500 -27.23 -24.76 -5.03
C GLU A 500 -27.15 -26.27 -4.76
N ALA A 501 -26.83 -27.08 -5.77
CA ALA A 501 -26.79 -28.53 -5.65
C ALA A 501 -25.62 -29.05 -4.80
N PHE A 502 -24.45 -28.41 -4.88
CA PHE A 502 -23.21 -28.91 -4.28
C PHE A 502 -22.75 -28.10 -3.05
N GLY A 503 -23.42 -26.99 -2.72
CA GLY A 503 -22.95 -26.06 -1.69
C GLY A 503 -21.62 -25.39 -2.07
N LEU A 504 -21.29 -25.36 -3.36
CA LEU A 504 -20.17 -24.59 -3.89
C LEU A 504 -20.44 -23.10 -3.68
N LYS A 505 -19.43 -22.29 -3.37
CA LYS A 505 -19.55 -20.83 -3.36
C LYS A 505 -18.84 -20.25 -4.58
N VAL A 506 -19.59 -19.61 -5.48
CA VAL A 506 -19.00 -18.98 -6.67
C VAL A 506 -18.80 -17.49 -6.42
N ILE A 507 -17.55 -17.03 -6.46
CA ILE A 507 -17.18 -15.63 -6.23
C ILE A 507 -16.64 -15.03 -7.53
N VAL A 508 -17.15 -13.88 -7.93
CA VAL A 508 -16.56 -13.11 -9.03
C VAL A 508 -15.81 -11.92 -8.46
N GLN A 509 -14.52 -11.83 -8.75
CA GLN A 509 -13.68 -10.70 -8.37
C GLN A 509 -13.30 -9.90 -9.61
N SER A 510 -13.36 -8.57 -9.49
CA SER A 510 -12.90 -7.69 -10.55
C SER A 510 -11.37 -7.76 -10.63
N ALA A 511 -10.85 -8.14 -11.80
CA ALA A 511 -9.41 -8.19 -12.05
C ALA A 511 -8.70 -6.84 -11.80
N ALA A 512 -9.45 -5.72 -11.88
CA ALA A 512 -8.93 -4.38 -11.61
C ALA A 512 -8.56 -4.14 -10.14
N SER A 513 -9.13 -4.91 -9.20
CA SER A 513 -8.85 -4.76 -7.76
C SER A 513 -7.72 -5.65 -7.24
N SER A 514 -7.32 -6.67 -7.99
CA SER A 514 -6.34 -7.68 -7.57
C SER A 514 -4.96 -7.52 -8.21
N LEU A 515 -4.82 -6.62 -9.21
CA LEU A 515 -3.51 -6.18 -9.69
C LEU A 515 -2.87 -5.34 -8.58
N HIS A 516 -2.12 -6.01 -7.70
CA HIS A 516 -1.39 -5.36 -6.62
C HIS A 516 -0.50 -4.25 -7.21
N PRO A 517 -0.56 -3.03 -6.67
CA PRO A 517 0.37 -1.98 -7.05
C PRO A 517 1.77 -2.40 -6.60
N LEU A 518 2.66 -2.57 -7.56
CA LEU A 518 4.10 -2.76 -7.39
C LEU A 518 4.73 -1.60 -6.60
#